data_AF-A0AAU5QPF6-F1
#
_entry.id   AF-A0AAU5QPF6-F1
#
_cell.length_a   1.000
_cell.length_b   1.000
_cell.length_c   1.000
_cell.angle_alpha   90.00
_cell.angle_beta   90.00
_cell.angle_gamma   90.00
#
_symmetry.space_group_name_H-M   'P 1'
#
loop_
_entity.id
_entity.type
_entity.pdbx_description
1 polymer ?
#
loop_
_entity_poly.entity_id
_entity_poly.type
_entity_poly.pdbx_seq_one_letter_code
_entity_poly.pdbx_strand_id
1 'polypeptide(L)'
;MITGAPDDAESLAFGALEWLTKAARDSDGGVAWPNTLADDQVTPGLYSGTSGVLPALLDAWRYFADDRYADMALRGARSVAAAVEDWEDSGLYTGVAGMAVALRGVHRVLGDTAAGASADRALDVLRSRYDGAGWNDYFELIAGNAGIALAALECGDLDLAQLAVDRYLHAAEPTTAGVQWEIRAGAVPRLHHMSHGTLGIVYALAAVGRAACRPDLVDLAVAGAADVVSRNEAGPEGFLVGHSDPQQQHEKIERHNYGWCHGPVGDAQAFRLLGHVLPDDPAWPALADRCWHTVVNSGIPRRIRPGFWDNNGRCCGTAGVLALACDRLVERGDGRDFADILVADLAARATTDVDGIRWSNVEHRETTGDLAPATGWAMGNAGIIRELLRHARITANREPQYALPLPDHLPTV
;
A
#
# COMPACT_ATOMS: atom_id res chain seq x y z
N MET A 1 21.36 -31.63 -9.10
CA MET A 1 21.49 -31.46 -7.64
C MET A 1 20.34 -30.58 -7.23
N ILE A 2 19.38 -31.11 -6.47
CA ILE A 2 18.25 -30.33 -5.95
C ILE A 2 18.82 -29.53 -4.78
N THR A 3 19.15 -28.26 -5.01
CA THR A 3 19.32 -27.30 -3.92
C THR A 3 17.98 -27.25 -3.19
N GLY A 4 17.97 -27.42 -1.86
CA GLY A 4 16.76 -27.27 -1.06
C GLY A 4 16.09 -25.93 -1.37
N ALA A 5 14.76 -25.86 -1.26
CA ALA A 5 14.06 -24.60 -1.40
C ALA A 5 14.67 -23.57 -0.44
N PRO A 6 14.81 -22.31 -0.85
CA PRO A 6 15.23 -21.26 0.06
C PRO A 6 14.17 -21.08 1.15
N ASP A 7 14.57 -21.30 2.40
CA ASP A 7 13.66 -21.27 3.56
C ASP A 7 13.78 -19.96 4.37
N ASP A 8 14.68 -19.05 3.97
CA ASP A 8 14.91 -17.77 4.63
C ASP A 8 14.50 -16.57 3.75
N ALA A 9 14.17 -15.45 4.40
CA ALA A 9 13.62 -14.27 3.72
C ALA A 9 14.58 -13.65 2.71
N GLU A 10 15.90 -13.65 2.96
CA GLU A 10 16.89 -13.07 2.07
C GLU A 10 16.99 -13.90 0.78
N SER A 11 17.10 -15.22 0.90
CA SER A 11 17.18 -16.13 -0.25
C SER A 11 15.91 -16.11 -1.11
N LEU A 12 14.72 -16.02 -0.47
CA LEU A 12 13.44 -15.87 -1.17
C LEU A 12 13.38 -14.54 -1.94
N ALA A 13 13.77 -13.44 -1.30
CA ALA A 13 13.79 -12.13 -1.95
C ALA A 13 14.78 -12.10 -3.13
N PHE A 14 15.96 -12.68 -2.97
CA PHE A 14 16.97 -12.77 -4.03
C PHE A 14 16.45 -13.54 -5.25
N GLY A 15 15.91 -14.76 -5.04
CA GLY A 15 15.36 -15.55 -6.16
C GLY A 15 14.15 -14.88 -6.82
N ALA A 16 13.37 -14.12 -6.06
CA ALA A 16 12.24 -13.38 -6.60
C ALA A 16 12.66 -12.14 -7.39
N LEU A 17 13.75 -11.48 -7.01
CA LEU A 17 14.37 -10.40 -7.78
C LEU A 17 14.93 -10.91 -9.12
N GLU A 18 15.52 -12.10 -9.16
CA GLU A 18 15.98 -12.73 -10.42
C GLU A 18 14.80 -12.98 -11.38
N TRP A 19 13.65 -13.42 -10.88
CA TRP A 19 12.45 -13.53 -11.71
C TRP A 19 11.92 -12.15 -12.15
N LEU A 20 11.83 -11.20 -11.23
CA LEU A 20 11.30 -9.86 -11.49
C LEU A 20 12.14 -9.09 -12.52
N THR A 21 13.47 -9.21 -12.47
CA THR A 21 14.36 -8.58 -13.45
C THR A 21 14.24 -9.17 -14.84
N LYS A 22 14.02 -10.49 -14.97
CA LYS A 22 13.71 -11.15 -16.26
C LYS A 22 12.34 -10.77 -16.81
N ALA A 23 11.39 -10.41 -15.95
CA ALA A 23 10.05 -9.98 -16.34
C ALA A 23 10.02 -8.56 -16.97
N ALA A 24 11.11 -7.80 -16.85
CA ALA A 24 11.21 -6.46 -17.42
C ALA A 24 11.14 -6.51 -18.95
N ARG A 25 10.45 -5.54 -19.54
CA ARG A 25 10.36 -5.34 -20.99
C ARG A 25 11.00 -4.03 -21.38
N ASP A 26 11.69 -4.03 -22.51
CA ASP A 26 12.16 -2.78 -23.09
C ASP A 26 10.97 -1.88 -23.44
N SER A 27 11.12 -0.59 -23.15
CA SER A 27 10.16 0.47 -23.42
C SER A 27 10.92 1.68 -23.97
N ASP A 28 10.23 2.64 -24.59
CA ASP A 28 10.87 3.80 -25.21
C ASP A 28 11.78 4.55 -24.20
N GLY A 29 13.09 4.35 -24.35
CA GLY A 29 14.13 4.93 -23.50
C GLY A 29 14.35 4.28 -22.13
N GLY A 30 13.64 3.19 -21.78
CA GLY A 30 13.66 2.61 -20.43
C GLY A 30 13.30 1.13 -20.37
N VAL A 31 12.85 0.68 -19.20
CA VAL A 31 12.21 -0.63 -19.00
C VAL A 31 10.89 -0.45 -18.29
N ALA A 32 9.96 -1.37 -18.50
CA ALA A 32 8.68 -1.39 -17.83
C ALA A 32 8.31 -2.82 -17.44
N TRP A 33 7.42 -2.95 -16.45
CA TRP A 33 6.91 -4.26 -16.03
C TRP A 33 5.44 -4.38 -16.42
N PRO A 34 5.05 -5.49 -17.07
CA PRO A 34 3.64 -5.82 -17.25
C PRO A 34 3.08 -6.31 -15.92
N ASN A 35 1.77 -6.22 -15.71
CA ASN A 35 1.17 -6.75 -14.48
C ASN A 35 1.40 -8.27 -14.37
N THR A 36 1.15 -9.03 -15.45
CA THR A 36 1.57 -10.42 -15.60
C THR A 36 2.38 -10.63 -16.88
N LEU A 37 3.15 -11.72 -16.98
CA LEU A 37 3.92 -12.01 -18.20
C LEU A 37 3.05 -12.25 -19.44
N ALA A 38 1.76 -12.55 -19.26
CA ALA A 38 0.81 -12.77 -20.35
C ALA A 38 0.22 -11.47 -20.91
N ASP A 39 0.26 -10.36 -20.15
CA ASP A 39 -0.28 -9.08 -20.59
C ASP A 39 0.56 -8.55 -21.75
N ASP A 40 -0.06 -7.94 -22.76
CA ASP A 40 0.64 -7.33 -23.89
C ASP A 40 1.14 -5.92 -23.55
N GLN A 41 0.35 -5.17 -22.77
CA GLN A 41 0.65 -3.81 -22.34
C GLN A 41 1.36 -3.75 -20.98
N VAL A 42 2.08 -2.65 -20.78
CA VAL A 42 2.65 -2.25 -19.50
C VAL A 42 1.90 -1.03 -18.97
N THR A 43 1.78 -0.91 -17.65
CA THR A 43 1.16 0.27 -17.01
C THR A 43 2.18 0.99 -16.14
N PRO A 44 2.09 2.32 -16.00
CA PRO A 44 3.01 3.08 -15.15
C PRO A 44 2.60 3.06 -13.68
N GLY A 45 1.34 2.76 -13.34
CA GLY A 45 0.78 2.93 -12.00
C GLY A 45 1.47 2.14 -10.87
N LEU A 46 1.24 2.58 -9.63
CA LEU A 46 1.87 2.01 -8.44
C LEU A 46 1.28 0.65 -8.03
N TYR A 47 -0.02 0.40 -8.26
CA TYR A 47 -0.71 -0.82 -7.80
C TYR A 47 -0.15 -2.09 -8.46
N SER A 48 -0.09 -2.11 -9.79
CA SER A 48 0.26 -3.29 -10.59
C SER A 48 1.33 -3.02 -11.65
N GLY A 49 1.79 -1.77 -11.79
CA GLY A 49 2.66 -1.34 -12.87
C GLY A 49 4.07 -0.99 -12.42
N THR A 50 4.77 -0.30 -13.32
CA THR A 50 6.20 0.01 -13.22
C THR A 50 6.53 0.83 -11.97
N SER A 51 5.73 1.84 -11.60
CA SER A 51 5.95 2.60 -10.36
C SER A 51 5.91 1.72 -9.10
N GLY A 52 5.15 0.62 -9.11
CA GLY A 52 5.09 -0.35 -8.01
C GLY A 52 6.32 -1.23 -7.87
N VAL A 53 7.12 -1.36 -8.94
CA VAL A 53 8.35 -2.16 -8.96
C VAL A 53 9.55 -1.37 -8.45
N LEU A 54 9.61 -0.06 -8.73
CA LEU A 54 10.76 0.77 -8.36
C LEU A 54 11.12 0.71 -6.86
N PRO A 55 10.18 0.75 -5.90
CA PRO A 55 10.50 0.66 -4.48
C PRO A 55 11.25 -0.63 -4.11
N ALA A 56 10.86 -1.76 -4.71
CA ALA A 56 11.51 -3.05 -4.47
C ALA A 56 12.94 -3.07 -5.01
N LEU A 57 13.19 -2.47 -6.17
CA LEU A 57 14.54 -2.33 -6.73
C LEU A 57 15.43 -1.40 -5.89
N LEU A 58 14.87 -0.31 -5.36
CA LEU A 58 15.60 0.58 -4.45
C LEU A 58 15.93 -0.11 -3.12
N ASP A 59 14.98 -0.87 -2.55
CA ASP A 59 15.22 -1.69 -1.36
C ASP A 59 16.27 -2.78 -1.63
N ALA A 60 16.24 -3.42 -2.80
CA ALA A 60 17.23 -4.42 -3.22
C ALA A 60 18.63 -3.82 -3.39
N TRP A 61 18.75 -2.66 -4.03
CA TRP A 61 20.02 -1.93 -4.14
C TRP A 61 20.59 -1.59 -2.76
N ARG A 62 19.77 -1.04 -1.86
CA ARG A 62 20.19 -0.72 -0.49
C ARG A 62 20.62 -1.97 0.29
N TYR A 63 19.96 -3.11 0.06
CA TYR A 63 20.23 -4.34 0.78
C TYR A 63 21.48 -5.07 0.27
N PHE A 64 21.60 -5.25 -1.05
CA PHE A 64 22.64 -6.07 -1.68
C PHE A 64 23.86 -5.25 -2.13
N ALA A 65 23.76 -3.92 -2.19
CA ALA A 65 24.78 -3.04 -2.78
C ALA A 65 25.16 -3.45 -4.21
N ASP A 66 24.19 -3.92 -4.99
CA ASP A 66 24.35 -4.32 -6.39
C ASP A 66 23.75 -3.25 -7.31
N ASP A 67 24.62 -2.56 -8.03
CA ASP A 67 24.26 -1.45 -8.93
C ASP A 67 23.32 -1.85 -10.07
N ARG A 68 23.18 -3.15 -10.38
CA ARG A 68 22.20 -3.63 -11.35
C ARG A 68 20.78 -3.24 -10.97
N TYR A 69 20.44 -3.23 -9.68
CA TYR A 69 19.10 -2.85 -9.22
C TYR A 69 18.89 -1.33 -9.30
N ALA A 70 19.92 -0.52 -9.03
CA ALA A 70 19.87 0.93 -9.22
C ALA A 70 19.74 1.32 -10.71
N ASP A 71 20.52 0.70 -11.60
CA ASP A 71 20.41 0.90 -13.05
C ASP A 71 19.00 0.54 -13.55
N MET A 72 18.47 -0.60 -13.10
CA MET A 72 17.12 -1.04 -13.44
C MET A 72 16.05 -0.06 -12.94
N ALA A 73 16.20 0.47 -11.72
CA ALA A 73 15.29 1.49 -11.18
C ALA A 73 15.35 2.80 -11.97
N LEU A 74 16.54 3.26 -12.39
CA LEU A 74 16.71 4.44 -13.24
C LEU A 74 16.08 4.24 -14.63
N ARG A 75 16.26 3.06 -15.23
CA ARG A 75 15.61 2.70 -16.50
C ARG A 75 14.09 2.64 -16.38
N GLY A 76 13.58 2.11 -15.26
CA GLY A 76 12.16 2.10 -14.94
C GLY A 76 11.58 3.50 -14.71
N ALA A 77 12.33 4.37 -14.02
CA ALA A 77 11.93 5.76 -13.83
C ALA A 77 11.75 6.51 -15.17
N ARG A 78 12.58 6.22 -16.17
CA ARG A 78 12.44 6.83 -17.50
C ARG A 78 11.15 6.43 -18.23
N SER A 79 10.72 5.18 -18.14
CA SER A 79 9.44 4.76 -18.74
C SER A 79 8.24 5.37 -18.00
N VAL A 80 8.29 5.44 -16.67
CA VAL A 80 7.28 6.15 -15.86
C VAL A 80 7.24 7.63 -16.24
N ALA A 81 8.40 8.29 -16.34
CA ALA A 81 8.50 9.71 -16.72
C ALA A 81 7.92 9.99 -18.12
N ALA A 82 8.11 9.07 -19.07
CA ALA A 82 7.57 9.20 -20.42
C ALA A 82 6.04 9.12 -20.46
N ALA A 83 5.41 8.44 -19.49
CA ALA A 83 3.95 8.26 -19.44
C ALA A 83 3.20 9.38 -18.68
N VAL A 84 3.91 10.28 -17.98
CA VAL A 84 3.30 11.25 -17.04
C VAL A 84 2.22 12.13 -17.69
N GLU A 85 2.47 12.63 -18.90
CA GLU A 85 1.58 13.57 -19.57
C GLU A 85 0.32 12.89 -20.11
N ASP A 86 0.49 11.69 -20.68
CA ASP A 86 -0.56 10.97 -21.42
C ASP A 86 -1.39 10.02 -20.56
N TRP A 87 -0.92 9.65 -19.36
CA TRP A 87 -1.66 8.71 -18.50
C TRP A 87 -2.92 9.34 -17.91
N GLU A 88 -4.10 8.77 -18.17
CA GLU A 88 -5.39 9.40 -17.87
C GLU A 88 -5.68 9.48 -16.36
N ASP A 89 -5.34 8.43 -15.60
CA ASP A 89 -5.67 8.35 -14.17
C ASP A 89 -4.81 9.30 -13.33
N SER A 90 -5.42 9.90 -12.30
CA SER A 90 -4.74 10.84 -11.39
C SER A 90 -4.40 10.25 -10.02
N GLY A 91 -4.97 9.09 -9.65
CA GLY A 91 -4.89 8.53 -8.29
C GLY A 91 -3.51 8.07 -7.83
N LEU A 92 -3.36 7.82 -6.52
CA LEU A 92 -2.09 7.38 -5.92
C LEU A 92 -1.66 5.99 -6.40
N TYR A 93 -2.60 5.05 -6.51
CA TYR A 93 -2.28 3.69 -6.86
C TYR A 93 -2.47 3.40 -8.36
N THR A 94 -3.33 4.15 -9.02
CA THR A 94 -3.67 3.94 -10.43
C THR A 94 -3.04 4.95 -11.38
N GLY A 95 -2.57 6.11 -10.89
CA GLY A 95 -2.36 7.27 -11.74
C GLY A 95 -1.11 8.11 -11.47
N VAL A 96 -1.15 9.32 -12.03
CA VAL A 96 -0.05 10.30 -12.05
C VAL A 96 0.48 10.65 -10.65
N ALA A 97 -0.38 10.66 -9.62
CA ALA A 97 0.05 10.88 -8.24
C ALA A 97 1.02 9.78 -7.75
N GLY A 98 0.75 8.51 -8.04
CA GLY A 98 1.68 7.40 -7.74
C GLY A 98 2.99 7.47 -8.52
N MET A 99 2.89 7.93 -9.76
CA MET A 99 4.07 8.14 -10.61
C MET A 99 4.97 9.24 -10.02
N ALA A 100 4.39 10.35 -9.54
CA ALA A 100 5.12 11.41 -8.86
C ALA A 100 5.89 10.89 -7.63
N VAL A 101 5.25 10.08 -6.79
CA VAL A 101 5.88 9.47 -5.60
C VAL A 101 7.06 8.58 -6.00
N ALA A 102 6.88 7.69 -6.98
CA ALA A 102 7.93 6.79 -7.40
C ALA A 102 9.13 7.53 -8.02
N LEU A 103 8.88 8.52 -8.88
CA LEU A 103 9.90 9.37 -9.50
C LEU A 103 10.65 10.21 -8.45
N ARG A 104 9.93 10.83 -7.52
CA ARG A 104 10.52 11.60 -6.41
C ARG A 104 11.40 10.70 -5.55
N GLY A 105 10.98 9.46 -5.35
CA GLY A 105 11.75 8.43 -4.68
C GLY A 105 13.09 8.13 -5.31
N VAL A 106 13.07 7.82 -6.60
CA VAL A 106 14.30 7.56 -7.36
C VAL A 106 15.23 8.77 -7.30
N HIS A 107 14.70 9.99 -7.40
CA HIS A 107 15.48 11.20 -7.21
C HIS A 107 16.13 11.29 -5.82
N ARG A 108 15.38 11.07 -4.74
CA ARG A 108 15.89 11.16 -3.37
C ARG A 108 16.92 10.08 -3.05
N VAL A 109 16.70 8.86 -3.53
CA VAL A 109 17.53 7.69 -3.19
C VAL A 109 18.78 7.62 -4.07
N LEU A 110 18.66 7.88 -5.37
CA LEU A 110 19.75 7.72 -6.34
C LEU A 110 20.31 9.05 -6.87
N GLY A 111 19.73 10.19 -6.49
CA GLY A 111 20.19 11.51 -6.93
C GLY A 111 19.81 11.88 -8.37
N ASP A 112 18.92 11.12 -9.02
CA ASP A 112 18.56 11.35 -10.42
C ASP A 112 17.71 12.62 -10.59
N THR A 113 18.31 13.69 -11.11
CA THR A 113 17.63 14.99 -11.26
C THR A 113 16.55 14.96 -12.35
N ALA A 114 16.66 14.06 -13.34
CA ALA A 114 15.65 13.91 -14.38
C ALA A 114 14.34 13.36 -13.81
N ALA A 115 14.40 12.29 -13.00
CA ALA A 115 13.26 11.77 -12.26
C ALA A 115 12.68 12.85 -11.33
N GLY A 116 13.52 13.66 -10.69
CA GLY A 116 13.08 14.78 -9.86
C GLY A 116 12.23 15.80 -10.64
N ALA A 117 12.71 16.23 -11.81
CA ALA A 117 11.98 17.15 -12.68
C ALA A 117 10.69 16.52 -13.25
N SER A 118 10.69 15.22 -13.53
CA SER A 118 9.48 14.50 -13.97
C SER A 118 8.46 14.33 -12.84
N ALA A 119 8.90 14.21 -11.58
CA ALA A 119 8.01 14.25 -10.42
C ALA A 119 7.34 15.62 -10.29
N ASP A 120 8.09 16.72 -10.46
CA ASP A 120 7.53 18.08 -10.48
C ASP A 120 6.48 18.22 -11.61
N ARG A 121 6.80 17.72 -12.80
CA ARG A 121 5.87 17.71 -13.93
C ARG A 121 4.60 16.92 -13.64
N ALA A 122 4.70 15.79 -12.95
CA ALA A 122 3.53 15.00 -12.56
C ALA A 122 2.59 15.79 -11.63
N LEU A 123 3.14 16.59 -10.70
CA LEU A 123 2.34 17.49 -9.87
C LEU A 123 1.69 18.61 -10.70
N ASP A 124 2.39 19.17 -11.69
CA ASP A 124 1.82 20.16 -12.61
C ASP A 124 0.68 19.58 -13.46
N VAL A 125 0.83 18.33 -13.93
CA VAL A 125 -0.25 17.59 -14.61
C VAL A 125 -1.46 17.46 -13.69
N LEU A 126 -1.27 17.06 -12.43
CA LEU A 126 -2.36 17.02 -11.46
C LEU A 126 -3.02 18.39 -11.33
N ARG A 127 -2.27 19.48 -11.10
CA ARG A 127 -2.86 20.83 -11.01
C ARG A 127 -3.67 21.20 -12.26
N SER A 128 -3.19 20.84 -13.44
CA SER A 128 -3.88 21.13 -14.71
C SER A 128 -5.21 20.38 -14.89
N ARG A 129 -5.37 19.24 -14.21
CA ARG A 129 -6.56 18.37 -14.27
C ARG A 129 -7.59 18.68 -13.19
N TYR A 130 -7.31 19.61 -12.27
CA TYR A 130 -8.25 19.96 -11.22
C TYR A 130 -9.48 20.68 -11.83
N ASP A 131 -10.67 20.12 -11.63
CA ASP A 131 -11.92 20.61 -12.24
C ASP A 131 -12.68 21.63 -11.37
N GLY A 132 -12.11 22.02 -10.22
CA GLY A 132 -12.75 22.86 -9.22
C GLY A 132 -13.35 22.09 -8.04
N ALA A 133 -13.48 20.76 -8.13
CA ALA A 133 -13.96 19.89 -7.07
C ALA A 133 -13.02 18.70 -6.79
N GLY A 134 -12.21 18.30 -7.77
CA GLY A 134 -11.22 17.23 -7.64
C GLY A 134 -10.62 16.83 -8.99
N TRP A 135 -10.25 15.56 -9.11
CA TRP A 135 -9.66 14.97 -10.32
C TRP A 135 -10.54 13.88 -10.94
N ASN A 136 -11.51 13.40 -10.18
CA ASN A 136 -12.46 12.34 -10.54
C ASN A 136 -13.57 12.25 -9.47
N ASP A 137 -14.49 11.32 -9.68
CA ASP A 137 -15.61 11.06 -8.78
C ASP A 137 -15.22 10.31 -7.50
N TYR A 138 -13.99 9.80 -7.38
CA TYR A 138 -13.54 9.00 -6.25
C TYR A 138 -13.02 9.87 -5.09
N PHE A 139 -13.39 9.47 -3.88
CA PHE A 139 -12.98 10.11 -2.64
C PHE A 139 -11.84 9.36 -1.95
N GLU A 140 -11.67 8.09 -2.26
CA GLU A 140 -10.85 7.18 -1.48
C GLU A 140 -9.35 7.21 -1.81
N LEU A 141 -8.57 6.30 -1.22
CA LEU A 141 -7.11 6.30 -1.23
C LEU A 141 -6.51 5.81 -2.57
N ILE A 142 -7.16 4.86 -3.24
CA ILE A 142 -6.59 4.20 -4.43
C ILE A 142 -6.56 5.14 -5.64
N ALA A 143 -7.73 5.66 -6.01
CA ALA A 143 -7.95 6.46 -7.20
C ALA A 143 -8.32 7.92 -6.88
N GLY A 144 -8.89 8.15 -5.69
CA GLY A 144 -9.49 9.41 -5.29
C GLY A 144 -8.54 10.43 -4.67
N ASN A 145 -9.17 11.48 -4.17
CA ASN A 145 -8.51 12.67 -3.64
C ASN A 145 -7.62 12.39 -2.42
N ALA A 146 -7.92 11.36 -1.61
CA ALA A 146 -7.13 11.04 -0.42
C ALA A 146 -5.73 10.57 -0.83
N GLY A 147 -5.65 9.73 -1.86
CA GLY A 147 -4.38 9.31 -2.45
C GLY A 147 -3.61 10.47 -3.06
N ILE A 148 -4.30 11.35 -3.81
CA ILE A 148 -3.67 12.52 -4.44
C ILE A 148 -3.09 13.46 -3.38
N ALA A 149 -3.84 13.70 -2.29
CA ALA A 149 -3.38 14.52 -1.18
C ALA A 149 -2.09 13.99 -0.54
N LEU A 150 -2.05 12.68 -0.28
CA LEU A 150 -0.88 12.04 0.32
C LEU A 150 0.33 12.03 -0.63
N ALA A 151 0.11 11.80 -1.92
CA ALA A 151 1.18 11.88 -2.92
C ALA A 151 1.77 13.29 -3.03
N ALA A 152 0.91 14.31 -3.06
CA ALA A 152 1.33 15.71 -3.10
C ALA A 152 2.13 16.08 -1.85
N LEU A 153 1.64 15.70 -0.66
CA LEU A 153 2.34 15.91 0.61
C LEU A 153 3.70 15.22 0.61
N GLU A 154 3.77 13.94 0.22
CA GLU A 154 5.02 13.18 0.13
C GLU A 154 6.01 13.83 -0.85
N CYS A 155 5.52 14.45 -1.92
CA CYS A 155 6.35 15.16 -2.88
C CYS A 155 6.72 16.60 -2.46
N GLY A 156 6.24 17.08 -1.32
CA GLY A 156 6.54 18.42 -0.77
C GLY A 156 5.61 19.54 -1.25
N ASP A 157 4.44 19.20 -1.79
CA ASP A 157 3.48 20.15 -2.34
C ASP A 157 2.25 20.29 -1.42
N LEU A 158 2.43 21.09 -0.36
CA LEU A 158 1.42 21.27 0.67
C LEU A 158 0.16 21.98 0.15
N ASP A 159 0.27 22.83 -0.86
CA ASP A 159 -0.86 23.56 -1.43
C ASP A 159 -1.77 22.60 -2.21
N LEU A 160 -1.20 21.74 -3.05
CA LEU A 160 -1.96 20.70 -3.75
C LEU A 160 -2.55 19.67 -2.77
N ALA A 161 -1.82 19.33 -1.71
CA ALA A 161 -2.31 18.42 -0.68
C ALA A 161 -3.54 18.98 0.06
N GLN A 162 -3.52 20.27 0.43
CA GLN A 162 -4.66 20.96 1.03
C GLN A 162 -5.84 21.04 0.05
N LEU A 163 -5.58 21.42 -1.20
CA LEU A 163 -6.60 21.49 -2.24
C LEU A 163 -7.35 20.17 -2.40
N ALA A 164 -6.64 19.04 -2.32
CA ALA A 164 -7.23 17.71 -2.46
C ALA A 164 -8.12 17.30 -1.28
N VAL A 165 -7.83 17.76 -0.05
CA VAL A 165 -8.62 17.40 1.14
C VAL A 165 -9.76 18.37 1.45
N ASP A 166 -9.74 19.60 0.93
CA ASP A 166 -10.74 20.62 1.25
C ASP A 166 -12.18 20.18 0.91
N ARG A 167 -12.38 19.34 -0.13
CA ARG A 167 -13.69 18.80 -0.50
C ARG A 167 -14.35 17.96 0.61
N TYR A 168 -13.56 17.33 1.49
CA TYR A 168 -14.11 16.43 2.51
C TYR A 168 -14.91 17.17 3.58
N LEU A 169 -14.59 18.45 3.83
CA LEU A 169 -15.35 19.31 4.75
C LEU A 169 -16.80 19.50 4.30
N HIS A 170 -17.04 19.47 2.98
CA HIS A 170 -18.37 19.67 2.40
C HIS A 170 -19.09 18.36 2.09
N ALA A 171 -18.35 17.29 1.85
CA ALA A 171 -18.89 15.97 1.50
C ALA A 171 -19.07 15.02 2.69
N ALA A 172 -18.68 15.44 3.90
CA ALA A 172 -18.84 14.62 5.10
C ALA A 172 -20.32 14.37 5.41
N GLU A 173 -20.68 13.10 5.55
CA GLU A 173 -22.02 12.68 5.95
C GLU A 173 -22.06 12.43 7.46
N PRO A 174 -22.89 13.16 8.23
CA PRO A 174 -23.03 12.92 9.65
C PRO A 174 -23.58 11.53 9.95
N THR A 175 -23.01 10.87 10.97
CA THR A 175 -23.52 9.63 11.54
C THR A 175 -23.83 9.83 13.02
N THR A 176 -24.31 8.79 13.70
CA THR A 176 -24.55 8.86 15.15
C THR A 176 -23.26 8.98 15.97
N ALA A 177 -22.11 8.58 15.41
CA ALA A 177 -20.83 8.52 16.10
C ALA A 177 -19.77 9.49 15.55
N GLY A 178 -19.98 10.02 14.33
CA GLY A 178 -19.00 10.88 13.69
C GLY A 178 -19.41 11.25 12.27
N VAL A 179 -18.52 11.01 11.31
CA VAL A 179 -18.78 11.23 9.89
C VAL A 179 -18.29 10.07 9.02
N GLN A 180 -18.84 9.97 7.81
CA GLN A 180 -18.39 9.03 6.79
C GLN A 180 -18.40 9.71 5.41
N TRP A 181 -17.85 9.04 4.40
CA TRP A 181 -17.84 9.53 3.03
C TRP A 181 -18.21 8.42 2.04
N GLU A 182 -18.66 8.83 0.86
CA GLU A 182 -18.83 7.93 -0.27
C GLU A 182 -17.48 7.43 -0.78
N ILE A 183 -17.43 6.23 -1.37
CA ILE A 183 -16.24 5.75 -2.10
C ILE A 183 -16.03 6.60 -3.36
N ARG A 184 -17.14 6.81 -4.08
CA ARG A 184 -17.28 7.60 -5.29
C ARG A 184 -18.65 8.25 -5.26
N ALA A 185 -18.81 9.36 -5.96
CA ALA A 185 -20.07 10.09 -6.05
C ALA A 185 -21.25 9.16 -6.37
N GLY A 186 -22.28 9.18 -5.50
CA GLY A 186 -23.51 8.42 -5.65
C GLY A 186 -23.40 6.91 -5.39
N ALA A 187 -22.27 6.42 -4.87
CA ALA A 187 -22.17 5.04 -4.41
C ALA A 187 -23.12 4.79 -3.23
N VAL A 188 -23.81 3.65 -3.19
CA VAL A 188 -24.71 3.32 -2.07
C VAL A 188 -23.93 2.80 -0.85
N PRO A 189 -23.00 1.82 -0.98
CA PRO A 189 -22.22 1.36 0.18
C PRO A 189 -21.22 2.43 0.66
N ARG A 190 -21.07 2.55 1.97
CA ARG A 190 -19.98 3.26 2.65
C ARG A 190 -18.96 2.23 3.10
N LEU A 191 -17.71 2.38 2.70
CA LEU A 191 -16.62 1.47 3.07
C LEU A 191 -15.83 2.09 4.21
N HIS A 192 -15.24 1.23 5.04
CA HIS A 192 -14.66 1.68 6.32
C HIS A 192 -13.14 1.73 6.30
N HIS A 193 -12.51 0.86 5.51
CA HIS A 193 -11.07 0.58 5.61
C HIS A 193 -10.19 1.46 4.72
N MET A 194 -8.87 1.24 4.79
CA MET A 194 -7.83 2.06 4.15
C MET A 194 -7.98 2.29 2.64
N SER A 195 -8.23 1.25 1.84
CA SER A 195 -8.17 1.41 0.37
C SER A 195 -9.30 2.29 -0.16
N HIS A 196 -10.53 1.88 0.11
CA HIS A 196 -11.73 2.44 -0.53
C HIS A 196 -12.68 3.15 0.44
N GLY A 197 -12.28 3.30 1.70
CA GLY A 197 -13.19 3.70 2.77
C GLY A 197 -12.74 4.89 3.60
N THR A 198 -13.54 5.16 4.63
CA THR A 198 -13.38 6.27 5.57
C THR A 198 -11.97 6.35 6.15
N LEU A 199 -11.33 5.23 6.53
CA LEU A 199 -10.00 5.27 7.15
C LEU A 199 -8.88 5.75 6.22
N GLY A 200 -8.99 5.55 4.90
CA GLY A 200 -8.05 6.12 3.93
C GLY A 200 -8.17 7.65 3.85
N ILE A 201 -9.40 8.18 3.94
CA ILE A 201 -9.69 9.60 3.98
C ILE A 201 -9.23 10.22 5.31
N VAL A 202 -9.49 9.54 6.42
CA VAL A 202 -8.99 9.91 7.76
C VAL A 202 -7.46 10.02 7.75
N TYR A 203 -6.77 9.06 7.13
CA TYR A 203 -5.32 9.09 7.02
C TYR A 203 -4.84 10.36 6.30
N ALA A 204 -5.42 10.67 5.14
CA ALA A 204 -5.10 11.88 4.37
C ALA A 204 -5.40 13.17 5.14
N LEU A 205 -6.58 13.27 5.76
CA LEU A 205 -6.98 14.43 6.57
C LEU A 205 -6.05 14.67 7.76
N ALA A 206 -5.67 13.61 8.48
CA ALA A 206 -4.77 13.71 9.63
C ALA A 206 -3.36 14.13 9.20
N ALA A 207 -2.82 13.53 8.13
CA ALA A 207 -1.49 13.83 7.62
C ALA A 207 -1.41 15.28 7.10
N VAL A 208 -2.34 15.67 6.23
CA VAL A 208 -2.38 17.03 5.66
C VAL A 208 -2.73 18.05 6.74
N GLY A 209 -3.70 17.77 7.60
CA GLY A 209 -4.12 18.65 8.69
C GLY A 209 -2.96 18.97 9.65
N ARG A 210 -2.15 17.95 9.99
CA ARG A 210 -0.94 18.14 10.78
C ARG A 210 0.10 18.99 10.04
N ALA A 211 0.39 18.68 8.78
CA ALA A 211 1.40 19.39 7.99
C ALA A 211 1.03 20.85 7.71
N ALA A 212 -0.27 21.13 7.51
CA ALA A 212 -0.81 22.46 7.22
C ALA A 212 -1.20 23.27 8.47
N CYS A 213 -1.02 22.71 9.68
CA CYS A 213 -1.52 23.32 10.92
C CYS A 213 -3.02 23.66 10.86
N ARG A 214 -3.83 22.76 10.29
CA ARG A 214 -5.28 22.88 10.10
C ARG A 214 -6.01 21.98 11.10
N PRO A 215 -6.32 22.47 12.32
CA PRO A 215 -6.95 21.65 13.36
C PRO A 215 -8.33 21.15 12.95
N ASP A 216 -9.05 21.90 12.12
CA ASP A 216 -10.35 21.50 11.57
C ASP A 216 -10.28 20.22 10.71
N LEU A 217 -9.18 20.02 9.97
CA LEU A 217 -8.95 18.79 9.22
C LEU A 217 -8.62 17.61 10.14
N VAL A 218 -7.86 17.86 11.21
CA VAL A 218 -7.54 16.84 12.23
C VAL A 218 -8.80 16.44 13.00
N ASP A 219 -9.63 17.40 13.40
CA ASP A 219 -10.92 17.14 14.06
C ASP A 219 -11.87 16.33 13.17
N LEU A 220 -11.89 16.64 11.86
CA LEU A 220 -12.66 15.86 10.89
C LEU A 220 -12.12 14.43 10.73
N ALA A 221 -10.80 14.24 10.76
CA ALA A 221 -10.19 12.92 10.76
C ALA A 221 -10.59 12.11 12.00
N VAL A 222 -10.57 12.74 13.18
CA VAL A 222 -11.01 12.11 14.44
C VAL A 222 -12.49 11.73 14.37
N ALA A 223 -13.36 12.60 13.82
CA ALA A 223 -14.77 12.28 13.63
C ALA A 223 -15.00 11.12 12.64
N GLY A 224 -14.21 11.05 11.56
CA GLY A 224 -14.24 9.91 10.63
C GLY A 224 -13.81 8.61 11.28
N ALA A 225 -12.74 8.64 12.08
CA ALA A 225 -12.27 7.49 12.83
C ALA A 225 -13.29 7.03 13.89
N ALA A 226 -13.95 7.96 14.57
CA ALA A 226 -14.98 7.68 15.57
C ALA A 226 -16.17 6.89 14.98
N ASP A 227 -16.61 7.23 13.76
CA ASP A 227 -17.65 6.47 13.06
C ASP A 227 -17.23 5.01 12.87
N VAL A 228 -16.03 4.78 12.32
CA VAL A 228 -15.53 3.42 12.06
C VAL A 228 -15.33 2.65 13.37
N VAL A 229 -14.81 3.30 14.41
CA VAL A 229 -14.60 2.67 15.72
C VAL A 229 -15.92 2.25 16.36
N SER A 230 -16.99 3.01 16.18
CA SER A 230 -18.32 2.67 16.70
C SER A 230 -18.90 1.39 16.11
N ARG A 231 -18.39 0.95 14.95
CA ARG A 231 -18.82 -0.26 14.21
C ARG A 231 -18.01 -1.49 14.57
N ASN A 232 -17.15 -1.43 15.59
CA ASN A 232 -16.33 -2.57 15.99
C ASN A 232 -17.16 -3.75 16.50
N GLU A 233 -16.85 -4.94 16.01
CA GLU A 233 -17.53 -6.20 16.32
C GLU A 233 -16.66 -7.24 17.02
N ALA A 234 -15.35 -6.99 17.13
CA ALA A 234 -14.41 -7.89 17.77
C ALA A 234 -14.43 -7.82 19.31
N GLY A 235 -15.33 -7.02 19.90
CA GLY A 235 -15.37 -6.77 21.34
C GLY A 235 -14.23 -5.86 21.81
N PRO A 236 -13.98 -5.77 23.13
CA PRO A 236 -13.06 -4.79 23.72
C PRO A 236 -11.57 -5.09 23.44
N GLU A 237 -11.19 -6.35 23.31
CA GLU A 237 -9.78 -6.76 23.12
C GLU A 237 -9.32 -6.70 21.66
N GLY A 238 -10.27 -6.79 20.71
CA GLY A 238 -9.99 -6.79 19.28
C GLY A 238 -10.56 -5.58 18.55
N PHE A 239 -10.15 -5.42 17.30
CA PHE A 239 -10.75 -4.47 16.37
C PHE A 239 -11.06 -5.16 15.04
N LEU A 240 -12.34 -5.25 14.69
CA LEU A 240 -12.81 -5.78 13.41
C LEU A 240 -14.11 -5.10 13.01
N VAL A 241 -14.14 -4.54 11.81
CA VAL A 241 -15.28 -3.84 11.25
C VAL A 241 -15.71 -4.55 9.96
N GLY A 242 -17.01 -4.51 9.66
CA GLY A 242 -17.53 -5.01 8.39
C GLY A 242 -16.93 -4.27 7.19
N HIS A 243 -16.94 -4.90 6.02
CA HIS A 243 -16.39 -4.31 4.80
C HIS A 243 -17.09 -3.00 4.41
N SER A 244 -18.43 -2.97 4.49
CA SER A 244 -19.23 -1.81 4.12
C SER A 244 -20.64 -1.83 4.71
N ASP A 245 -21.27 -0.65 4.74
CA ASP A 245 -22.68 -0.48 5.09
C ASP A 245 -23.45 0.31 4.01
N PRO A 246 -24.53 -0.24 3.42
CA PRO A 246 -24.91 -1.66 3.46
C PRO A 246 -23.81 -2.57 2.87
N GLN A 247 -23.88 -3.88 3.18
CA GLN A 247 -22.90 -4.85 2.67
C GLN A 247 -22.91 -4.86 1.13
N GLN A 248 -21.77 -4.54 0.53
CA GLN A 248 -21.58 -4.53 -0.91
C GLN A 248 -21.48 -5.96 -1.42
N GLN A 249 -22.27 -6.30 -2.46
CA GLN A 249 -22.20 -7.59 -3.17
C GLN A 249 -22.04 -8.78 -2.21
N HIS A 250 -22.95 -8.93 -1.24
CA HIS A 250 -22.83 -9.92 -0.15
C HIS A 250 -22.62 -11.37 -0.61
N GLU A 251 -22.94 -11.69 -1.87
CA GLU A 251 -22.73 -13.01 -2.48
C GLU A 251 -21.28 -13.25 -2.92
N LYS A 252 -20.49 -12.17 -3.11
CA LYS A 252 -19.12 -12.18 -3.65
C LYS A 252 -18.08 -11.62 -2.68
N ILE A 253 -18.47 -10.69 -1.82
CA ILE A 253 -17.57 -10.01 -0.89
C ILE A 253 -17.90 -10.46 0.52
N GLU A 254 -16.89 -11.05 1.18
CA GLU A 254 -17.02 -11.45 2.57
C GLU A 254 -17.17 -10.24 3.49
N ARG A 255 -17.93 -10.45 4.56
CA ARG A 255 -18.25 -9.38 5.50
C ARG A 255 -17.01 -8.81 6.19
N HIS A 256 -16.02 -9.65 6.46
CA HIS A 256 -14.80 -9.27 7.19
C HIS A 256 -13.57 -9.67 6.41
N ASN A 257 -12.55 -8.81 6.48
CA ASN A 257 -11.29 -8.92 5.78
C ASN A 257 -10.13 -8.67 6.74
N TYR A 258 -8.94 -9.18 6.42
CA TYR A 258 -7.75 -9.09 7.27
C TYR A 258 -6.55 -8.47 6.54
N GLY A 259 -6.78 -7.87 5.37
CA GLY A 259 -5.75 -7.27 4.53
C GLY A 259 -5.47 -5.81 4.86
N TRP A 260 -4.51 -5.23 4.14
CA TRP A 260 -4.25 -3.79 4.18
C TRP A 260 -5.38 -2.99 3.53
N CYS A 261 -5.93 -3.45 2.40
CA CYS A 261 -7.00 -2.71 1.73
C CYS A 261 -8.29 -2.67 2.57
N HIS A 262 -8.68 -3.84 3.08
CA HIS A 262 -9.83 -4.04 3.94
C HIS A 262 -9.43 -4.90 5.14
N GLY A 263 -9.53 -4.34 6.35
CA GLY A 263 -9.30 -5.05 7.59
C GLY A 263 -8.28 -4.43 8.54
N PRO A 264 -8.07 -5.08 9.70
CA PRO A 264 -7.24 -4.56 10.79
C PRO A 264 -5.77 -4.34 10.42
N VAL A 265 -5.24 -5.00 9.38
CA VAL A 265 -3.87 -4.73 8.92
C VAL A 265 -3.72 -3.32 8.37
N GLY A 266 -4.71 -2.87 7.59
CA GLY A 266 -4.78 -1.50 7.09
C GLY A 266 -5.21 -0.53 8.17
N ASP A 267 -6.27 -0.87 8.91
CA ASP A 267 -6.86 0.04 9.91
C ASP A 267 -5.82 0.44 10.99
N ALA A 268 -4.92 -0.47 11.33
CA ALA A 268 -3.79 -0.18 12.21
C ALA A 268 -2.90 0.98 11.72
N GLN A 269 -2.73 1.16 10.41
CA GLN A 269 -1.94 2.25 9.83
C GLN A 269 -2.58 3.62 10.11
N ALA A 270 -3.90 3.73 9.96
CA ALA A 270 -4.64 4.95 10.30
C ALA A 270 -4.54 5.27 11.80
N PHE A 271 -4.70 4.27 12.68
CA PHE A 271 -4.59 4.49 14.12
C PHE A 271 -3.16 4.80 14.57
N ARG A 272 -2.14 4.19 13.94
CA ARG A 272 -0.74 4.55 14.16
C ARG A 272 -0.46 6.01 13.79
N LEU A 273 -0.94 6.46 12.63
CA LEU A 273 -0.81 7.86 12.23
C LEU A 273 -1.52 8.80 13.21
N LEU A 274 -2.76 8.50 13.59
CA LEU A 274 -3.49 9.32 14.56
C LEU A 274 -2.77 9.42 15.90
N GLY A 275 -2.17 8.34 16.39
CA GLY A 275 -1.32 8.37 17.59
C GLY A 275 -0.07 9.25 17.44
N HIS A 276 0.47 9.39 16.22
CA HIS A 276 1.56 10.33 15.94
C HIS A 276 1.09 11.79 15.88
N VAL A 277 -0.09 12.03 15.28
CA VAL A 277 -0.68 13.37 15.15
C VAL A 277 -1.22 13.89 16.50
N LEU A 278 -1.74 12.99 17.34
CA LEU A 278 -2.38 13.25 18.63
C LEU A 278 -1.70 12.42 19.74
N PRO A 279 -0.45 12.74 20.11
CA PRO A 279 0.36 11.92 21.04
C PRO A 279 -0.18 11.85 22.47
N ASP A 280 -1.02 12.81 22.87
CA ASP A 280 -1.61 12.87 24.21
C ASP A 280 -2.86 11.98 24.36
N ASP A 281 -3.37 11.40 23.27
CA ASP A 281 -4.54 10.51 23.29
C ASP A 281 -4.11 9.03 23.20
N PRO A 282 -4.17 8.28 24.32
CA PRO A 282 -3.75 6.87 24.35
C PRO A 282 -4.74 5.94 23.62
N ALA A 283 -5.92 6.42 23.20
CA ALA A 283 -6.88 5.60 22.48
C ALA A 283 -6.36 5.12 21.12
N TRP A 284 -5.57 5.93 20.41
CA TRP A 284 -5.06 5.57 19.08
C TRP A 284 -4.02 4.44 19.11
N PRO A 285 -2.98 4.50 19.96
CA PRO A 285 -2.12 3.34 20.19
C PRO A 285 -2.89 2.08 20.60
N ALA A 286 -3.87 2.21 21.50
CA ALA A 286 -4.67 1.08 21.94
C ALA A 286 -5.52 0.46 20.82
N LEU A 287 -6.06 1.27 19.90
CA LEU A 287 -6.78 0.78 18.71
C LEU A 287 -5.86 0.03 17.74
N ALA A 288 -4.62 0.51 17.54
CA ALA A 288 -3.62 -0.21 16.77
C ALA A 288 -3.24 -1.55 17.42
N ASP A 289 -3.11 -1.60 18.75
CA ASP A 289 -2.86 -2.83 19.51
C ASP A 289 -4.04 -3.83 19.39
N ARG A 290 -5.28 -3.33 19.39
CA ARG A 290 -6.48 -4.16 19.17
C ARG A 290 -6.57 -4.72 17.75
N CYS A 291 -6.18 -3.95 16.75
CA CYS A 291 -6.04 -4.44 15.37
C CYS A 291 -5.03 -5.59 15.32
N TRP A 292 -3.86 -5.40 15.94
CA TRP A 292 -2.81 -6.41 16.01
C TRP A 292 -3.27 -7.68 16.74
N HIS A 293 -3.94 -7.54 17.88
CA HIS A 293 -4.54 -8.65 18.62
C HIS A 293 -5.50 -9.45 17.74
N THR A 294 -6.37 -8.78 16.99
CA THR A 294 -7.29 -9.43 16.06
C THR A 294 -6.56 -10.20 14.95
N VAL A 295 -5.51 -9.62 14.38
CA VAL A 295 -4.70 -10.25 13.32
C VAL A 295 -4.05 -11.53 13.83
N VAL A 296 -3.31 -11.46 14.94
CA VAL A 296 -2.54 -12.60 15.47
C VAL A 296 -3.44 -13.75 15.94
N ASN A 297 -4.63 -13.45 16.48
CA ASN A 297 -5.58 -14.46 16.96
C ASN A 297 -6.56 -14.94 15.89
N SER A 298 -6.47 -14.43 14.66
CA SER A 298 -7.39 -14.80 13.59
C SER A 298 -7.07 -16.18 12.97
N GLY A 299 -5.87 -16.72 13.18
CA GLY A 299 -5.45 -17.98 12.54
C GLY A 299 -4.95 -17.85 11.10
N ILE A 300 -4.84 -16.62 10.55
CA ILE A 300 -4.08 -16.37 9.32
C ILE A 300 -2.59 -16.66 9.55
N PRO A 301 -1.82 -17.05 8.52
CA PRO A 301 -2.20 -17.19 7.12
C PRO A 301 -2.87 -18.53 6.75
N ARG A 302 -2.93 -19.49 7.68
CA ARG A 302 -3.52 -20.82 7.43
C ARG A 302 -5.03 -20.76 7.22
N ARG A 303 -5.73 -19.89 7.97
CA ARG A 303 -7.15 -19.64 7.77
C ARG A 303 -7.35 -18.69 6.59
N ILE A 304 -7.75 -19.23 5.45
CA ILE A 304 -7.96 -18.46 4.22
C ILE A 304 -9.31 -17.70 4.23
N ARG A 305 -10.32 -18.21 4.95
CA ARG A 305 -11.68 -17.62 4.97
C ARG A 305 -12.26 -17.47 6.38
N PRO A 306 -13.13 -16.47 6.60
CA PRO A 306 -13.36 -15.32 5.70
C PRO A 306 -12.16 -14.34 5.71
N GLY A 307 -11.92 -13.68 4.58
CA GLY A 307 -11.26 -12.38 4.51
C GLY A 307 -9.78 -12.36 4.17
N PHE A 308 -9.20 -13.46 3.68
CA PHE A 308 -7.77 -13.58 3.38
C PHE A 308 -7.47 -14.19 1.98
N TRP A 309 -8.44 -14.85 1.35
CA TRP A 309 -8.54 -15.12 -0.10
C TRP A 309 -7.37 -15.80 -0.82
N ASP A 310 -6.51 -16.50 -0.08
CA ASP A 310 -5.37 -17.26 -0.62
C ASP A 310 -4.48 -16.38 -1.50
N ASN A 311 -3.98 -15.33 -0.85
CA ASN A 311 -3.23 -14.26 -1.48
C ASN A 311 -1.91 -14.05 -0.74
N ASN A 312 -0.84 -13.86 -1.50
CA ASN A 312 0.51 -13.62 -0.97
C ASN A 312 0.89 -12.14 -0.98
N GLY A 313 0.19 -11.32 -1.75
CA GLY A 313 0.53 -9.93 -2.06
C GLY A 313 0.43 -8.95 -0.89
N ARG A 314 0.89 -7.72 -1.14
CA ARG A 314 0.96 -6.64 -0.16
C ARG A 314 -0.41 -6.02 0.19
N CYS A 315 -1.37 -6.08 -0.74
CA CYS A 315 -2.67 -5.44 -0.61
C CYS A 315 -3.60 -6.19 0.36
N CYS A 316 -3.74 -7.52 0.20
CA CYS A 316 -4.61 -8.33 1.05
C CYS A 316 -4.10 -9.76 1.28
N GLY A 317 -2.79 -9.96 1.21
CA GLY A 317 -2.15 -11.27 1.41
C GLY A 317 -1.11 -11.31 2.52
N THR A 318 -0.39 -12.43 2.60
CA THR A 318 0.63 -12.71 3.62
C THR A 318 1.70 -11.61 3.72
N ALA A 319 2.17 -11.06 2.61
CA ALA A 319 3.14 -9.95 2.65
C ALA A 319 2.56 -8.67 3.28
N GLY A 320 1.26 -8.37 3.07
CA GLY A 320 0.58 -7.26 3.74
C GLY A 320 0.57 -7.38 5.26
N VAL A 321 0.31 -8.60 5.77
CA VAL A 321 0.37 -8.89 7.20
C VAL A 321 1.80 -8.80 7.73
N LEU A 322 2.78 -9.29 6.94
CA LEU A 322 4.20 -9.24 7.29
C LEU A 322 4.68 -7.80 7.46
N ALA A 323 4.19 -6.86 6.65
CA ALA A 323 4.51 -5.45 6.78
C ALA A 323 4.13 -4.89 8.16
N LEU A 324 2.89 -5.14 8.61
CA LEU A 324 2.44 -4.73 9.94
C LEU A 324 3.21 -5.48 11.05
N ALA A 325 3.47 -6.78 10.88
CA ALA A 325 4.27 -7.53 11.84
C ALA A 325 5.68 -6.91 12.00
N CYS A 326 6.31 -6.50 10.91
CA CYS A 326 7.60 -5.82 10.95
C CYS A 326 7.50 -4.45 11.64
N ASP A 327 6.40 -3.71 11.48
CA ASP A 327 6.19 -2.47 12.22
C ASP A 327 6.11 -2.72 13.73
N ARG A 328 5.38 -3.77 14.14
CA ARG A 328 5.26 -4.19 15.54
C ARG A 328 6.60 -4.59 16.16
N LEU A 329 7.44 -5.29 15.40
CA LEU A 329 8.80 -5.64 15.82
C LEU A 329 9.62 -4.38 16.11
N VAL A 330 9.60 -3.40 15.21
CA VAL A 330 10.42 -2.19 15.31
C VAL A 330 9.90 -1.25 16.39
N GLU A 331 8.59 -1.02 16.45
CA GLU A 331 8.01 0.01 17.32
C GLU A 331 7.77 -0.46 18.76
N ARG A 332 7.45 -1.75 18.94
CA ARG A 332 7.07 -2.30 20.26
C ARG A 332 8.03 -3.35 20.81
N GLY A 333 8.93 -3.87 19.98
CA GLY A 333 9.76 -5.02 20.36
C GLY A 333 8.92 -6.28 20.56
N ASP A 334 7.81 -6.41 19.84
CA ASP A 334 7.02 -7.65 19.83
C ASP A 334 7.92 -8.83 19.37
N GLY A 335 7.53 -10.06 19.71
CA GLY A 335 8.28 -11.26 19.31
C GLY A 335 8.23 -11.53 17.79
N ARG A 336 9.27 -12.17 17.26
CA ARG A 336 9.38 -12.55 15.84
C ARG A 336 8.51 -13.72 15.40
N ASP A 337 7.94 -14.47 16.34
CA ASP A 337 7.25 -15.74 16.07
C ASP A 337 6.18 -15.62 14.97
N PHE A 338 5.35 -14.57 15.02
CA PHE A 338 4.32 -14.39 14.01
C PHE A 338 4.89 -13.94 12.65
N ALA A 339 5.91 -13.08 12.65
CA ALA A 339 6.58 -12.67 11.41
C ALA A 339 7.27 -13.87 10.73
N ASP A 340 7.91 -14.75 11.50
CA ASP A 340 8.54 -15.98 11.00
C ASP A 340 7.50 -16.96 10.41
N ILE A 341 6.31 -17.07 11.03
CA ILE A 341 5.20 -17.86 10.47
C ILE A 341 4.79 -17.33 9.09
N LEU A 342 4.72 -16.01 8.91
CA LEU A 342 4.35 -15.37 7.64
C LEU A 342 5.43 -15.59 6.56
N VAL A 343 6.72 -15.50 6.92
CA VAL A 343 7.82 -15.81 6.00
C VAL A 343 7.80 -17.28 5.59
N ALA A 344 7.60 -18.19 6.55
CA ALA A 344 7.50 -19.62 6.27
C ALA A 344 6.29 -19.96 5.36
N ASP A 345 5.17 -19.25 5.54
CA ASP A 345 4.00 -19.38 4.67
C ASP A 345 4.30 -18.91 3.23
N LEU A 346 4.97 -17.77 3.06
CA LEU A 346 5.44 -17.31 1.76
C LEU A 346 6.41 -18.31 1.12
N ALA A 347 7.36 -18.87 1.89
CA ALA A 347 8.28 -19.89 1.41
C ALA A 347 7.53 -21.13 0.88
N ALA A 348 6.55 -21.62 1.65
CA ALA A 348 5.79 -22.81 1.32
C ALA A 348 4.90 -22.64 0.06
N ARG A 349 4.48 -21.41 -0.25
CA ARG A 349 3.64 -21.08 -1.42
C ARG A 349 4.44 -20.57 -2.62
N ALA A 350 5.77 -20.51 -2.52
CA ALA A 350 6.63 -20.03 -3.58
C ALA A 350 6.79 -21.07 -4.69
N THR A 351 6.60 -20.66 -5.95
CA THR A 351 7.04 -21.43 -7.11
C THR A 351 8.51 -21.13 -7.37
N THR A 352 9.37 -22.14 -7.29
CA THR A 352 10.81 -22.03 -7.53
C THR A 352 11.21 -22.90 -8.72
N ASP A 353 11.75 -22.27 -9.76
CA ASP A 353 12.29 -22.97 -10.93
C ASP A 353 13.48 -22.20 -11.55
N VAL A 354 13.86 -22.55 -12.78
CA VAL A 354 14.99 -21.94 -13.50
C VAL A 354 14.78 -20.45 -13.82
N ASP A 355 13.52 -19.99 -13.82
CA ASP A 355 13.18 -18.60 -14.11
C ASP A 355 13.29 -17.74 -12.86
N GLY A 356 13.23 -18.34 -11.67
CA GLY A 356 13.41 -17.70 -10.36
C GLY A 356 12.28 -18.07 -9.41
N ILE A 357 11.99 -17.19 -8.45
CA ILE A 357 10.95 -17.39 -7.43
C ILE A 357 9.77 -16.46 -7.69
N ARG A 358 8.54 -16.97 -7.59
CA ARG A 358 7.31 -16.19 -7.79
C ARG A 358 6.12 -16.78 -7.06
N TRP A 359 5.08 -15.97 -6.89
CA TRP A 359 3.84 -16.37 -6.24
C TRP A 359 2.65 -16.18 -7.16
N SER A 360 1.74 -17.13 -7.09
CA SER A 360 0.40 -17.04 -7.68
C SER A 360 -0.63 -16.84 -6.58
N ASN A 361 -1.74 -16.19 -6.92
CA ASN A 361 -2.86 -15.96 -6.00
C ASN A 361 -4.13 -16.60 -6.59
N VAL A 362 -5.14 -16.86 -5.76
CA VAL A 362 -6.43 -17.41 -6.23
C VAL A 362 -7.51 -16.32 -6.36
N GLU A 363 -7.42 -15.24 -5.57
CA GLU A 363 -8.32 -14.05 -5.57
C GLU A 363 -9.81 -14.35 -5.84
N HIS A 364 -10.34 -15.42 -5.22
CA HIS A 364 -11.61 -16.08 -5.54
C HIS A 364 -12.71 -15.20 -6.17
N ARG A 365 -12.66 -15.01 -7.50
CA ARG A 365 -13.67 -14.24 -8.25
C ARG A 365 -14.36 -15.01 -9.36
N GLU A 366 -13.82 -16.10 -9.92
CA GLU A 366 -14.51 -17.22 -10.61
C GLU A 366 -13.51 -18.39 -10.82
N THR A 367 -14.02 -19.62 -11.08
CA THR A 367 -13.34 -20.92 -11.35
C THR A 367 -11.86 -21.08 -10.97
N THR A 368 -11.56 -22.02 -10.06
CA THR A 368 -10.21 -22.40 -9.59
C THR A 368 -9.15 -22.53 -10.69
N GLY A 369 -8.17 -21.64 -10.63
CA GLY A 369 -6.87 -21.75 -11.28
C GLY A 369 -5.95 -20.71 -10.64
N ASP A 370 -4.69 -21.07 -10.37
CA ASP A 370 -3.67 -20.14 -9.91
C ASP A 370 -3.58 -18.97 -10.91
N LEU A 371 -3.87 -17.74 -10.47
CA LEU A 371 -3.65 -16.56 -11.32
C LEU A 371 -2.18 -16.52 -11.72
N ALA A 372 -1.91 -16.04 -12.94
CA ALA A 372 -0.55 -15.84 -13.40
C ALA A 372 0.22 -14.96 -12.39
N PRO A 373 1.47 -15.31 -12.03
CA PRO A 373 2.27 -14.51 -11.12
C PRO A 373 2.39 -13.07 -11.61
N ALA A 374 2.10 -12.13 -10.71
CA ALA A 374 2.13 -10.71 -11.00
C ALA A 374 3.49 -10.09 -10.61
N THR A 375 3.87 -9.01 -11.28
CA THR A 375 5.13 -8.30 -11.01
C THR A 375 4.97 -7.18 -9.97
N GLY A 376 3.82 -6.50 -9.98
CA GLY A 376 3.60 -5.23 -9.28
C GLY A 376 3.52 -5.30 -7.76
N TRP A 377 3.35 -4.14 -7.13
CA TRP A 377 3.39 -3.98 -5.67
C TRP A 377 2.22 -4.67 -4.95
N ALA A 378 0.99 -4.46 -5.41
CA ALA A 378 -0.20 -4.82 -4.64
C ALA A 378 -0.38 -6.34 -4.52
N MET A 379 -0.20 -7.05 -5.63
CA MET A 379 -0.54 -8.46 -5.78
C MET A 379 0.65 -9.33 -6.17
N GLY A 380 1.77 -8.72 -6.55
CA GLY A 380 2.88 -9.39 -7.20
C GLY A 380 4.18 -9.42 -6.39
N ASN A 381 5.21 -9.92 -7.07
CA ASN A 381 6.53 -10.14 -6.51
C ASN A 381 7.16 -8.88 -5.91
N ALA A 382 6.97 -7.69 -6.50
CA ALA A 382 7.60 -6.47 -5.98
C ALA A 382 7.16 -6.15 -4.53
N GLY A 383 5.88 -6.33 -4.21
CA GLY A 383 5.39 -6.16 -2.84
C GLY A 383 5.96 -7.21 -1.89
N ILE A 384 6.01 -8.48 -2.32
CA ILE A 384 6.51 -9.58 -1.50
C ILE A 384 8.01 -9.43 -1.21
N ILE A 385 8.81 -9.16 -2.25
CA ILE A 385 10.27 -8.91 -2.14
C ILE A 385 10.54 -7.82 -1.11
N ARG A 386 9.80 -6.72 -1.19
CA ARG A 386 10.00 -5.57 -0.31
C ARG A 386 9.84 -5.93 1.17
N GLU A 387 8.82 -6.71 1.50
CA GLU A 387 8.56 -7.12 2.89
C GLU A 387 9.52 -8.22 3.36
N LEU A 388 9.91 -9.15 2.48
CA LEU A 388 10.96 -10.14 2.78
C LEU A 388 12.31 -9.46 3.07
N LEU A 389 12.72 -8.48 2.24
CA LEU A 389 13.95 -7.73 2.46
C LEU A 389 13.89 -6.92 3.76
N ARG A 390 12.74 -6.35 4.12
CA ARG A 390 12.60 -5.64 5.39
C ARG A 390 12.68 -6.58 6.59
N HIS A 391 12.01 -7.73 6.54
CA HIS A 391 12.13 -8.77 7.56
C HIS A 391 13.59 -9.25 7.73
N ALA A 392 14.30 -9.48 6.63
CA ALA A 392 15.70 -9.86 6.65
C ALA A 392 16.59 -8.79 7.30
N ARG A 393 16.36 -7.50 7.01
CA ARG A 393 17.06 -6.38 7.67
C ARG A 393 16.84 -6.38 9.18
N ILE A 394 15.58 -6.44 9.62
CA ILE A 394 15.22 -6.44 11.04
C ILE A 394 15.88 -7.62 11.76
N THR A 395 15.78 -8.83 11.20
CA THR A 395 16.34 -10.05 11.79
C THR A 395 17.88 -10.01 11.87
N ALA A 396 18.52 -9.33 10.92
CA ALA A 396 19.97 -9.11 10.91
C ALA A 396 20.42 -7.89 11.73
N ASN A 397 19.52 -7.22 12.48
CA ASN A 397 19.77 -5.96 13.20
C ASN A 397 20.35 -4.85 12.29
N ARG A 398 19.87 -4.78 11.04
CA ARG A 398 20.16 -3.69 10.08
C ARG A 398 19.02 -2.67 10.09
N GLU A 399 19.27 -1.51 9.48
CA GLU A 399 18.29 -0.43 9.33
C GLU A 399 16.93 -0.93 8.78
N PRO A 400 15.82 -0.80 9.52
CA PRO A 400 14.53 -1.39 9.15
C PRO A 400 13.74 -0.55 8.13
N GLN A 401 14.22 0.66 7.85
CA GLN A 401 13.54 1.62 6.99
C GLN A 401 13.46 1.11 5.53
N TYR A 402 12.39 1.47 4.84
CA TYR A 402 12.31 1.30 3.39
C TYR A 402 13.23 2.30 2.69
N ALA A 403 13.75 1.95 1.52
CA ALA A 403 14.42 2.93 0.65
C ALA A 403 13.46 4.03 0.19
N LEU A 404 12.21 3.67 -0.12
CA LEU A 404 11.11 4.60 -0.40
C LEU A 404 9.89 4.26 0.48
N PRO A 405 9.52 5.10 1.47
CA PRO A 405 8.24 4.94 2.16
C PRO A 405 7.07 5.21 1.20
N LEU A 406 5.95 4.49 1.37
CA LEU A 406 4.71 4.84 0.67
C LEU A 406 3.90 5.83 1.50
N PRO A 407 3.16 6.77 0.89
CA PRO A 407 2.51 7.87 1.61
C PRO A 407 1.45 7.45 2.64
N ASP A 408 0.90 6.25 2.50
CA ASP A 408 -0.14 5.66 3.35
C ASP A 408 0.41 4.76 4.47
N HIS A 409 1.74 4.67 4.59
CA HIS A 409 2.43 3.85 5.58
C HIS A 409 3.35 4.73 6.41
N LEU A 410 3.01 4.88 7.69
CA LEU A 410 3.81 5.67 8.62
C LEU A 410 5.24 5.07 8.75
N PRO A 411 6.31 5.85 8.52
CA PRO A 411 7.67 5.37 8.73
C PRO A 411 7.90 4.94 10.18
N THR A 412 8.52 3.78 10.38
CA THR A 412 9.02 3.38 11.71
C THR A 412 10.30 4.17 12.02
N VAL A 413 10.30 4.89 13.16
CA VAL A 413 11.42 5.75 13.62
C VAL A 413 12.61 4.91 14.07
#